data_AF-A0A4S0ILC7-F1
#
_entry.id   AF-A0A4S0ILC7-F1
#
_cell.length_a   1.000
_cell.length_b   1.000
_cell.length_c   1.000
_cell.angle_alpha   90.00
_cell.angle_beta   90.00
_cell.angle_gamma   90.00
#
_symmetry.space_group_name_H-M   'P 1'
#
loop_
_entity.id
_entity.type
_entity.pdbx_description
1 polymer ?
#
loop_
_entity_poly.entity_id
_entity_poly.type
_entity_poly.pdbx_seq_one_letter_code
_entity_poly.pdbx_strand_id
1 'polypeptide(L)'
;VAGGAWSSLFLARHGVSIPQLSVRVTTAATEPLPEIYAGAAADNHIAFRRRQDGGYTLAAGGSHLLYLGPDAFRHFTQYLPALRDNPFGTRYFPFAP
;
A
#
# COMPACT_ATOMS: atom_id res chain seq x y z
N VAL A 1 -7.41 11.57 12.88
CA VAL A 1 -6.09 11.35 13.53
C VAL A 1 -5.02 11.16 12.47
N ALA A 2 -3.75 11.42 12.75
CA ALA A 2 -2.63 11.24 11.82
C ALA A 2 -1.83 9.96 12.11
N GLY A 3 -2.54 8.84 12.35
CA GLY A 3 -1.95 7.57 12.78
C GLY A 3 -1.56 6.61 11.65
N GLY A 4 -1.75 7.01 10.38
CA GLY A 4 -1.51 6.15 9.23
C GLY A 4 -2.26 4.82 9.34
N ALA A 5 -1.56 3.71 9.09
CA ALA A 5 -2.10 2.34 9.17
C ALA A 5 -2.70 2.00 10.54
N TRP A 6 -2.30 2.66 11.63
CA TRP A 6 -2.82 2.44 12.97
C TRP A 6 -4.01 3.33 13.36
N SER A 7 -4.53 4.14 12.42
CA SER A 7 -5.62 5.07 12.72
C SER A 7 -6.90 4.36 13.19
N SER A 8 -7.27 3.23 12.57
CA SER A 8 -8.44 2.43 13.01
C SER A 8 -8.24 1.86 14.41
N LEU A 9 -7.08 1.26 14.67
CA LEU A 9 -6.75 0.70 15.99
C LEU A 9 -6.84 1.75 17.11
N PHE A 10 -6.30 2.94 16.87
CA PHE A 10 -6.38 4.05 17.83
C PHE A 10 -7.82 4.51 18.04
N LEU A 11 -8.56 4.78 16.95
CA LEU A 11 -9.92 5.32 17.01
C LEU A 11 -10.93 4.32 17.59
N ALA A 12 -10.72 3.02 17.40
CA ALA A 12 -11.57 1.98 17.96
C ALA A 12 -11.64 2.06 19.50
N ARG A 13 -10.54 2.44 20.16
CA ARG A 13 -10.52 2.67 21.61
C ARG A 13 -11.38 3.87 22.05
N HIS A 14 -11.69 4.76 21.13
CA HIS A 14 -12.56 5.92 21.33
C HIS A 14 -13.96 5.73 20.74
N GLY A 15 -14.33 4.50 20.36
CA GLY A 15 -15.65 4.19 19.80
C GLY A 15 -15.88 4.72 18.38
N VAL A 16 -14.82 5.16 17.69
CA VAL A 16 -14.90 5.67 16.31
C VAL A 16 -14.41 4.60 15.35
N SER A 17 -15.26 4.27 14.36
CA SER A 17 -14.95 3.29 13.32
C SER A 17 -14.65 4.00 12.00
N ILE A 18 -13.57 3.60 11.32
CA ILE A 18 -13.20 4.11 10.00
C ILE A 18 -12.84 2.94 9.07
N PRO A 19 -13.17 3.02 7.77
CA PRO A 19 -12.71 2.03 6.80
C PRO A 19 -11.22 2.21 6.51
N GLN A 20 -10.37 1.59 7.32
CA GLN A 20 -8.91 1.59 7.11
C GLN A 20 -8.41 0.15 7.10
N LEU A 21 -7.76 -0.22 6.01
CA LEU A 21 -7.01 -1.47 5.89
C LEU A 21 -5.51 -1.19 5.87
N SER A 22 -4.72 -2.20 6.23
CA SER A 22 -3.27 -2.16 6.21
C SER A 22 -2.74 -3.03 5.08
N VAL A 23 -1.82 -2.48 4.29
CA VAL A 23 -1.15 -3.19 3.20
C VAL A 23 0.37 -3.04 3.33
N ARG A 24 1.12 -4.00 2.80
CA ARG A 24 2.58 -3.97 2.71
C ARG A 24 2.99 -4.13 1.25
N VAL A 25 4.03 -3.39 0.86
CA VAL A 25 4.66 -3.49 -0.46
C VAL A 25 6.17 -3.54 -0.26
N THR A 26 6.84 -4.41 -1.01
CA THR A 26 8.31 -4.44 -1.07
C THR A 26 8.79 -3.39 -2.05
N THR A 27 9.81 -2.63 -1.66
CA THR A 27 10.48 -1.66 -2.53
C THR A 27 11.98 -1.93 -2.59
N ALA A 28 12.60 -1.52 -3.69
CA ALA A 28 14.04 -1.61 -3.88
C ALA A 28 14.65 -0.22 -4.02
N ALA A 29 15.89 -0.10 -3.58
CA ALA A 29 16.72 1.08 -3.68
C ALA A 29 17.83 0.80 -4.69
N THR A 30 17.95 1.60 -5.74
CA THR A 30 19.11 1.53 -6.64
C THR A 30 20.26 2.36 -6.09
N GLU A 31 21.47 2.10 -6.61
CA GLU A 31 22.55 3.07 -6.59
C GLU A 31 22.19 4.31 -7.45
N PRO A 32 22.98 5.40 -7.39
CA PRO A 32 22.78 6.54 -8.27
C PRO A 32 22.84 6.13 -9.76
N LEU A 33 21.84 6.55 -10.53
CA LEU A 33 21.73 6.23 -11.96
C LEU A 33 21.44 7.51 -12.77
N PRO A 34 21.69 7.51 -14.09
CA PRO A 34 21.32 8.64 -14.95
C PRO A 34 19.84 9.03 -14.79
N GLU A 35 19.56 10.31 -14.99
CA GLU A 35 18.18 10.78 -15.01
C GLU A 35 17.50 10.31 -16.31
N ILE A 36 16.55 9.37 -16.18
CA ILE A 36 15.74 8.91 -17.31
C ILE A 36 14.40 9.62 -17.37
N TYR A 37 13.96 10.22 -16.25
CA TYR A 37 12.70 10.95 -16.13
C TYR A 37 12.75 11.91 -14.93
N ALA A 38 12.37 13.16 -15.14
CA ALA A 38 12.33 14.20 -14.10
C ALA A 38 11.04 14.11 -13.25
N GLY A 39 10.79 12.95 -12.63
CA GLY A 39 9.58 12.73 -11.83
C GLY A 39 9.40 11.32 -11.29
N ALA A 40 8.15 10.97 -11.02
CA ALA A 40 7.71 9.62 -10.69
C ALA A 40 6.77 9.10 -11.77
N ALA A 41 6.88 7.82 -12.10
CA ALA A 41 6.01 7.16 -13.06
C ALA A 41 5.59 5.80 -12.52
N ALA A 42 4.43 5.33 -12.95
CA ALA A 42 3.90 4.03 -12.59
C ALA A 42 3.11 3.43 -13.76
N ASP A 43 3.28 2.13 -13.94
CA ASP A 43 2.39 1.30 -14.75
C ASP A 43 1.98 0.04 -13.96
N ASN A 44 1.41 -0.93 -14.65
CA ASN A 44 0.94 -2.18 -14.06
C ASN A 44 2.09 -3.12 -13.64
N HIS A 45 3.35 -2.80 -13.89
CA HIS A 45 4.50 -3.68 -13.70
C HIS A 45 5.52 -3.04 -12.75
N ILE A 46 5.75 -1.74 -12.86
CA ILE A 46 6.70 -1.00 -12.05
C ILE A 46 6.20 0.39 -11.71
N ALA A 47 6.50 0.84 -10.50
CA ALA A 47 6.47 2.24 -10.13
C ALA A 47 7.86 2.67 -9.70
N PHE A 48 8.28 3.87 -10.11
CA PHE A 48 9.54 4.44 -9.68
C PHE A 48 9.42 5.92 -9.37
N ARG A 49 10.33 6.40 -8.52
CA ARG A 49 10.60 7.82 -8.34
C ARG A 49 12.09 8.07 -8.14
N ARG A 50 12.56 9.22 -8.57
CA ARG A 50 13.92 9.69 -8.27
C ARG A 50 14.05 10.02 -6.78
N ARG A 51 15.23 9.75 -6.23
CA ARG A 51 15.65 10.13 -4.88
C ARG A 51 16.64 11.29 -4.95
N GLN A 52 16.74 12.03 -3.84
CA GLN A 52 17.66 13.19 -3.73
C GLN A 52 19.14 12.78 -3.81
N ASP A 53 19.48 11.53 -3.50
CA ASP A 53 20.82 10.97 -3.64
C ASP A 53 21.15 10.48 -5.06
N GLY A 54 20.28 10.76 -6.04
CA GLY A 54 20.48 10.39 -7.43
C GLY A 54 20.08 8.95 -7.78
N GLY A 55 19.70 8.11 -6.80
CA GLY A 55 19.14 6.79 -7.05
C GLY A 55 17.63 6.79 -7.32
N TYR A 56 17.05 5.61 -7.43
CA TYR A 56 15.61 5.39 -7.61
C TYR A 56 15.07 4.52 -6.48
N THR A 57 13.82 4.81 -6.09
CA THR A 57 12.98 3.85 -5.36
C THR A 57 12.12 3.13 -6.39
N LEU A 58 12.20 1.80 -6.43
CA LEU A 58 11.41 0.95 -7.31
C LEU A 58 10.37 0.17 -6.49
N ALA A 59 9.18 0.00 -7.02
CA ALA A 59 8.13 -0.84 -6.46
C ALA A 59 7.48 -1.67 -7.58
N ALA A 60 6.98 -2.86 -7.24
CA ALA A 60 6.15 -3.61 -8.17
C ALA A 60 4.83 -2.85 -8.42
N GLY A 61 4.50 -2.63 -9.68
CA GLY A 61 3.24 -2.02 -10.10
C GLY A 61 2.07 -2.96 -9.79
N GLY A 62 0.97 -2.40 -9.29
CA GLY A 62 -0.30 -3.13 -9.16
C GLY A 62 -0.33 -4.31 -8.18
N SER A 63 0.71 -4.57 -7.38
CA SER A 63 0.70 -5.65 -6.39
C SER A 63 1.01 -5.16 -4.97
N HIS A 64 0.22 -5.62 -4.02
CA HIS A 64 0.43 -5.38 -2.60
C HIS A 64 -0.01 -6.59 -1.78
N LEU A 65 0.41 -6.61 -0.52
CA LEU A 65 0.03 -7.63 0.44
C LEU A 65 -0.92 -7.05 1.47
N LEU A 66 -2.16 -7.50 1.49
CA LEU A 66 -3.20 -7.12 2.45
C LEU A 66 -3.08 -7.99 3.71
N TYR A 67 -3.10 -7.36 4.88
CA TYR A 67 -3.22 -8.05 6.16
C TYR A 67 -4.69 -8.41 6.43
N LEU A 68 -4.98 -9.69 6.63
CA LEU A 68 -6.33 -10.20 6.92
C LEU A 68 -6.66 -10.12 8.42
N GLY A 69 -6.63 -8.90 8.98
CA GLY A 69 -7.06 -8.62 10.35
C GLY A 69 -8.57 -8.42 10.50
N PRO A 70 -9.08 -8.19 11.73
CA PRO A 70 -10.50 -7.94 11.98
C PRO A 70 -11.11 -6.81 11.11
N ASP A 71 -10.32 -5.78 10.82
CA ASP A 71 -10.75 -4.67 9.96
C ASP A 71 -10.97 -5.09 8.50
N ALA A 72 -10.22 -6.08 7.99
CA ALA A 72 -10.43 -6.61 6.63
C ALA A 72 -11.83 -7.21 6.46
N PHE A 73 -12.34 -7.85 7.51
CA PHE A 73 -13.69 -8.41 7.53
C PHE A 73 -14.75 -7.35 7.84
N ARG A 74 -14.51 -6.52 8.86
CA ARG A 74 -15.44 -5.46 9.29
C ARG A 74 -15.77 -4.48 8.15
N HIS A 75 -14.78 -4.17 7.32
CA HIS A 75 -14.89 -3.18 6.24
C HIS A 75 -14.94 -3.81 4.84
N PHE A 76 -15.06 -5.14 4.74
CA PHE A 76 -14.96 -5.87 3.46
C PHE A 76 -15.81 -5.26 2.33
N THR A 77 -17.08 -4.96 2.61
CA THR A 77 -18.02 -4.42 1.61
C THR A 77 -17.62 -3.05 1.07
N GLN A 78 -16.89 -2.25 1.86
CA GLN A 78 -16.40 -0.93 1.44
C GLN A 78 -15.23 -1.03 0.46
N TYR A 79 -14.53 -2.17 0.44
CA TYR A 79 -13.38 -2.43 -0.44
C TYR A 79 -13.70 -3.37 -1.61
N LEU A 80 -14.96 -3.78 -1.79
CA LEU A 80 -15.40 -4.55 -2.96
C LEU A 80 -15.03 -3.90 -4.31
N PRO A 81 -15.16 -2.57 -4.50
CA PRO A 81 -14.75 -1.93 -5.74
C PRO A 81 -13.25 -2.09 -6.02
N ALA A 82 -12.40 -1.91 -5.01
CA ALA A 82 -10.95 -2.08 -5.13
C ALA A 82 -10.58 -3.53 -5.47
N LEU A 83 -11.25 -4.51 -4.84
CA LEU A 83 -11.07 -5.93 -5.14
C LEU A 83 -11.52 -6.28 -6.58
N ARG A 84 -12.59 -5.65 -7.08
CA ARG A 84 -13.08 -5.87 -8.45
C ARG A 84 -12.16 -5.26 -9.51
N ASP A 85 -11.57 -4.11 -9.22
CA ASP A 85 -10.63 -3.43 -10.12
C ASP A 85 -9.32 -4.21 -10.29
N ASN A 86 -8.84 -4.83 -9.21
CA ASN A 86 -7.61 -5.62 -9.24
C ASN A 86 -7.73 -6.94 -8.45
N PRO A 87 -8.46 -7.94 -8.99
CA PRO A 87 -8.78 -9.16 -8.26
C PRO A 87 -7.57 -10.07 -8.01
N PHE A 88 -6.50 -9.94 -8.80
CA PHE A 88 -5.31 -10.79 -8.74
C PHE A 88 -4.06 -10.06 -8.25
N GLY A 89 -4.08 -8.73 -8.10
CA GLY A 89 -2.94 -7.95 -7.62
C GLY A 89 -2.75 -8.00 -6.10
N THR A 90 -3.82 -8.35 -5.37
CA THR A 90 -3.78 -8.46 -3.91
C THR A 90 -3.29 -9.83 -3.47
N ARG A 91 -2.16 -9.87 -2.80
CA ARG A 91 -1.71 -11.03 -2.02
C ARG A 91 -2.21 -10.89 -0.59
N TYR A 92 -2.43 -12.00 0.10
CA TYR A 92 -3.00 -11.99 1.45
C TYR A 92 -1.99 -12.51 2.47
N PHE A 93 -1.92 -11.84 3.61
CA PHE A 93 -1.17 -12.29 4.77
C PHE A 93 -2.17 -12.56 5.91
N PRO A 94 -2.15 -13.76 6.51
CA PRO A 94 -3.25 -14.24 7.34
C PRO A 94 -3.34 -13.56 8.72
N PHE A 95 -2.39 -12.70 9.07
CA PHE A 95 -2.34 -12.03 10.37
C PHE A 95 -2.53 -10.53 10.21
N ALA A 96 -3.00 -9.86 11.27
CA ALA A 96 -2.99 -8.40 11.36
C ALA A 96 -1.54 -7.88 11.47
N PRO A 97 -1.26 -6.63 11.08
CA PRO A 97 0.02 -5.99 11.35
C PRO A 97 0.23 -5.73 12.85
#